data_AF-A0A814APT8-F1
#
_entry.id   AF-A0A814APT8-F1
#
_cell.length_a   1.000
_cell.length_b   1.000
_cell.length_c   1.000
_cell.angle_alpha   90.00
_cell.angle_beta   90.00
_cell.angle_gamma   90.00
#
_symmetry.space_group_name_H-M   'P 1'
#
loop_
_entity.id
_entity.type
_entity.pdbx_description
1 polymer ?
#
loop_
_entity_poly.entity_id
_entity_poly.type
_entity_poly.pdbx_seq_one_letter_code
_entity_poly.pdbx_strand_id
1 'polypeptide(L)'
;MRKPTDYSRPLTMNDVPKIRSFIRTRYTAEAHNQMEKDYKRTHDDLYRMQLDDLDSYHESNRDNMLRIYHSYLENTPGSKKALRELCDQISPHNTKSSIDTAV
;
A
#
# COMPACT_ATOMS: atom_id res chain seq x y z
N MET A 1 -8.28 -15.60 27.95
CA MET A 1 -7.60 -14.29 27.86
C MET A 1 -8.68 -13.19 27.77
N ARG A 2 -8.78 -12.26 28.74
CA ARG A 2 -9.82 -11.20 28.73
C ARG A 2 -9.53 -10.20 27.60
N LYS A 3 -10.55 -9.83 26.81
CA LYS A 3 -10.45 -8.71 25.85
C LYS A 3 -10.28 -7.40 26.64
N PRO A 4 -9.40 -6.48 26.22
CA PRO A 4 -9.16 -5.23 26.94
C PRO A 4 -10.31 -4.21 26.85
N THR A 5 -11.48 -4.62 26.37
CA THR A 5 -12.68 -3.80 26.16
C THR A 5 -13.72 -3.96 27.26
N ASP A 6 -13.35 -4.53 28.41
CA ASP A 6 -14.23 -4.53 29.58
C ASP A 6 -14.22 -3.13 30.22
N TYR A 7 -15.09 -2.25 29.72
CA TYR A 7 -15.26 -0.87 30.18
C TYR A 7 -15.92 -0.76 31.56
N SER A 8 -16.11 -1.87 32.28
CA SER A 8 -16.73 -1.88 33.62
C SER A 8 -15.87 -1.19 34.69
N ARG A 9 -14.58 -0.98 34.44
CA ARG A 9 -13.68 -0.24 35.34
C ARG A 9 -12.94 0.89 34.62
N PRO A 10 -12.59 1.98 35.33
CA PRO A 10 -11.77 3.05 34.78
C PRO A 10 -10.43 2.51 34.26
N LEU A 11 -10.00 3.01 33.09
CA LEU A 11 -8.69 2.70 32.54
C LEU A 11 -7.60 3.29 33.44
N THR A 12 -6.65 2.45 33.84
CA THR A 12 -5.51 2.89 34.65
C THR A 12 -4.23 2.89 33.81
N MET A 13 -3.19 3.61 34.25
CA MET A 13 -1.90 3.61 33.53
C MET A 13 -1.28 2.21 33.36
N ASN A 14 -1.59 1.28 34.28
CA ASN A 14 -1.14 -0.11 34.19
C ASN A 14 -1.79 -0.90 33.04
N ASP A 15 -2.89 -0.40 32.47
CA ASP A 15 -3.58 -1.02 31.35
C ASP A 15 -3.00 -0.59 29.99
N VAL A 16 -2.24 0.52 29.95
CA VAL A 16 -1.66 1.07 28.71
C VAL A 16 -0.74 0.07 27.98
N PRO A 17 0.17 -0.67 28.63
CA PRO A 17 0.99 -1.67 27.94
C PRO A 17 0.16 -2.80 27.32
N LYS A 18 -0.92 -3.22 28.00
CA LYS A 18 -1.82 -4.29 27.53
C LYS A 18 -2.64 -3.82 26.32
N ILE A 19 -3.12 -2.59 26.37
CA ILE A 19 -3.84 -1.96 25.24
C ILE A 19 -2.90 -1.80 24.05
N ARG A 20 -1.68 -1.31 24.28
CA ARG A 20 -0.67 -1.16 23.22
C ARG A 20 -0.32 -2.51 22.57
N SER A 21 -0.13 -3.56 23.38
CA SER A 21 0.10 -4.91 22.88
C SER A 21 -1.09 -5.44 22.08
N PHE A 22 -2.32 -5.26 22.56
CA PHE A 22 -3.53 -5.68 21.86
C PHE A 22 -3.72 -4.96 20.53
N ILE A 23 -3.56 -3.63 20.51
CA ILE A 23 -3.59 -2.83 19.28
C ILE A 23 -2.53 -3.33 18.32
N ARG A 24 -1.27 -3.42 18.78
CA ARG A 24 -0.17 -3.92 17.95
C ARG A 24 -0.51 -5.27 17.35
N THR A 25 -0.84 -6.26 18.17
CA THR A 25 -1.18 -7.62 17.71
C THR A 25 -2.35 -7.62 16.74
N ARG A 26 -3.43 -6.88 17.00
CA ARG A 26 -4.60 -6.83 16.13
C ARG A 26 -4.26 -6.24 14.76
N TYR A 27 -3.48 -5.15 14.72
CA TYR A 27 -3.10 -4.50 13.47
C TYR A 27 -1.89 -5.15 12.78
N THR A 28 -1.02 -5.87 13.49
CA THR A 28 0.11 -6.59 12.88
C THR A 28 -0.24 -8.01 12.43
N ALA A 29 -1.12 -8.72 13.14
CA ALA A 29 -1.52 -10.07 12.75
C ALA A 29 -2.28 -10.09 11.41
N GLU A 30 -3.07 -9.05 11.16
CA GLU A 30 -3.79 -8.89 9.89
C GLU A 30 -3.03 -8.05 8.86
N ALA A 31 -1.89 -7.44 9.23
CA ALA A 31 -1.12 -6.58 8.32
C ALA A 31 -0.68 -7.29 7.05
N HIS A 32 -0.26 -8.56 7.16
CA HIS A 32 0.16 -9.34 5.98
C HIS A 32 -1.01 -9.63 5.04
N ASN A 33 -2.16 -10.05 5.59
CA ASN A 33 -3.36 -10.32 4.81
C ASN A 33 -3.92 -9.04 4.18
N GLN A 34 -3.85 -7.91 4.90
CA GLN A 34 -4.26 -6.62 4.37
C GLN A 34 -3.33 -6.17 3.24
N MET A 35 -2.01 -6.35 3.41
CA MET A 35 -1.03 -6.07 2.36
C MET A 35 -1.29 -6.90 1.09
N GLU A 36 -1.63 -8.18 1.22
CA GLU A 36 -1.97 -9.04 0.08
C GLU A 36 -3.30 -8.62 -0.59
N LYS A 37 -4.30 -8.22 0.21
CA LYS A 37 -5.56 -7.69 -0.32
C LYS A 37 -5.35 -6.38 -1.09
N ASP A 38 -4.57 -5.47 -0.52
CA ASP A 38 -4.24 -4.19 -1.15
C ASP A 38 -3.45 -4.42 -2.44
N TYR A 39 -2.52 -5.38 -2.44
CA TYR A 39 -1.79 -5.81 -3.62
C TYR A 39 -2.74 -6.29 -4.74
N LYS A 40 -3.63 -7.24 -4.44
CA LYS A 40 -4.59 -7.77 -5.43
C LYS A 40 -5.52 -6.69 -5.97
N ARG A 41 -6.03 -5.82 -5.09
CA ARG A 41 -6.88 -4.70 -5.51
C ARG A 41 -6.15 -3.76 -6.46
N THR A 42 -4.92 -3.38 -6.14
CA THR A 42 -4.12 -2.48 -6.98
C THR A 42 -3.76 -3.12 -8.31
N HIS A 43 -3.48 -4.42 -8.34
CA HIS A 43 -3.29 -5.16 -9.58
C HIS A 43 -4.55 -5.12 -10.45
N ASP A 44 -5.72 -5.45 -9.89
CA ASP A 44 -6.98 -5.42 -10.63
C ASP A 44 -7.35 -4.01 -11.12
N ASP A 45 -7.16 -2.99 -10.29
CA ASP A 45 -7.39 -1.59 -10.65
C ASP A 45 -6.50 -1.16 -11.82
N LEU A 46 -5.26 -1.65 -11.86
CA LEU A 46 -4.31 -1.36 -12.93
C LEU A 46 -4.80 -1.90 -14.29
N TYR A 47 -5.29 -3.14 -14.35
CA TYR A 47 -5.86 -3.69 -15.58
C TYR A 47 -7.23 -3.10 -15.94
N ARG A 48 -8.07 -2.76 -14.95
CA ARG A 48 -9.35 -2.09 -15.21
C ARG A 48 -9.18 -0.72 -15.85
N MET A 49 -8.08 -0.05 -15.55
CA MET A 49 -7.72 1.23 -16.15
C MET A 49 -6.97 1.08 -17.49
N GLN A 50 -6.78 -0.15 -18.00
CA GLN A 50 -6.10 -0.45 -19.27
C GLN A 50 -4.65 0.07 -19.30
N LEU A 51 -3.97 -0.03 -18.17
CA LEU A 51 -2.62 0.53 -18.00
C LEU A 51 -1.51 -0.39 -18.48
N ASP A 52 -1.84 -1.66 -18.71
CA ASP A 52 -1.04 -2.57 -19.50
C ASP A 52 -0.82 -2.05 -20.93
N ASP A 53 -1.71 -1.19 -21.43
CA ASP A 53 -1.60 -0.54 -22.74
C ASP A 53 -0.82 0.79 -22.70
N LEU A 54 0.05 1.00 -21.70
CA LEU A 54 0.89 2.19 -21.61
C LEU A 54 1.72 2.44 -22.89
N ASP A 55 2.00 1.38 -23.64
CA ASP A 55 2.70 1.43 -24.93
C ASP A 55 1.88 2.02 -26.08
N SER A 56 0.55 2.05 -25.99
CA SER A 56 -0.28 2.73 -27.01
C SER A 56 -0.28 4.25 -26.85
N TYR A 57 0.06 4.75 -25.67
CA TYR A 57 0.17 6.18 -25.41
C TYR A 57 1.46 6.76 -25.99
N HIS A 58 1.39 8.00 -26.50
CA HIS A 58 2.56 8.75 -26.92
C HIS A 58 3.54 8.94 -25.75
N GLU A 59 4.84 8.83 -26.00
CA GLU A 59 5.92 8.83 -24.99
C GLU A 59 5.80 10.00 -24.00
N SER A 60 5.47 11.19 -24.48
CA SER A 60 5.26 12.40 -23.66
C SER A 60 4.15 12.29 -22.62
N ASN A 61 3.15 11.42 -22.87
CA ASN A 61 2.00 11.24 -21.99
C ASN A 61 2.21 10.08 -21.02
N ARG A 62 3.09 9.13 -21.34
CA ARG A 62 3.38 7.97 -20.49
C ARG A 62 3.87 8.37 -19.11
N ASP A 63 4.79 9.34 -19.03
CA ASP A 63 5.32 9.84 -17.76
C ASP A 63 4.26 10.49 -16.88
N ASN A 64 3.34 11.25 -17.47
CA ASN A 64 2.25 11.89 -16.74
C ASN A 64 1.25 10.85 -16.22
N MET A 65 0.95 9.85 -17.04
CA MET A 65 0.12 8.73 -16.64
C MET A 65 0.74 7.95 -15.48
N LEU A 66 2.03 7.62 -15.54
CA LEU A 66 2.77 6.98 -14.44
C LEU A 66 2.69 7.78 -13.13
N ARG A 67 2.89 9.10 -13.20
CA ARG A 67 2.79 9.98 -12.02
C ARG A 67 1.41 9.98 -11.39
N ILE A 68 0.35 9.99 -12.21
CA ILE A 68 -1.02 9.88 -11.73
C ILE A 68 -1.24 8.53 -11.03
N TYR A 69 -0.66 7.44 -11.54
CA TYR A 69 -0.78 6.12 -10.92
C TYR A 69 -0.08 6.03 -9.57
N HIS A 70 1.15 6.53 -9.47
CA HIS A 70 1.82 6.65 -8.18
C HIS A 70 0.98 7.47 -7.20
N SER A 71 0.36 8.56 -7.66
CA SER A 71 -0.44 9.42 -6.79
C SER A 71 -1.76 8.75 -6.33
N TYR A 72 -2.39 7.93 -7.18
CA TYR A 72 -3.70 7.35 -6.91
C TYR A 72 -3.64 5.97 -6.24
N LEU A 73 -2.65 5.16 -6.60
CA LEU A 73 -2.54 3.77 -6.16
C LEU A 73 -1.48 3.57 -5.07
N GLU A 74 -0.48 4.44 -4.89
CA GLU A 74 0.60 4.28 -3.90
C GLU A 74 0.20 4.70 -2.47
N ASN A 75 -1.04 4.42 -2.07
CA ASN A 75 -1.58 4.84 -0.77
C ASN A 75 -1.28 3.86 0.38
N THR A 76 -0.83 2.65 0.09
CA THR A 76 -0.54 1.61 1.10
C THR A 76 0.79 0.90 0.79
N PRO A 77 1.46 0.28 1.79
CA PRO A 77 2.67 -0.50 1.55
C PRO A 77 2.46 -1.66 0.57
N GLY A 78 1.28 -2.29 0.59
CA GLY A 78 0.92 -3.38 -0.32
C GLY A 78 0.74 -2.91 -1.76
N SER A 79 0.07 -1.78 -1.94
CA SER A 79 -0.13 -1.19 -3.26
C SER A 79 1.15 -0.61 -3.85
N LYS A 80 2.04 -0.04 -3.02
CA LYS A 80 3.39 0.38 -3.43
C LYS A 80 4.23 -0.79 -3.96
N LYS A 81 4.16 -1.95 -3.29
CA LYS A 81 4.83 -3.17 -3.77
C LYS A 81 4.25 -3.62 -5.12
N ALA A 82 2.93 -3.66 -5.26
CA ALA A 82 2.26 -4.04 -6.50
C ALA A 82 2.65 -3.14 -7.67
N LEU A 83 2.60 -1.82 -7.49
CA LEU A 83 2.95 -0.85 -8.53
C LEU A 83 4.40 -1.00 -8.98
N ARG A 84 5.34 -1.20 -8.06
CA ARG A 84 6.74 -1.38 -8.43
C ARG A 84 6.93 -2.59 -9.33
N GLU A 85 6.38 -3.74 -8.93
CA GLU A 85 6.46 -4.98 -9.71
C GLU A 85 5.77 -4.86 -11.07
N LEU A 86 4.64 -4.15 -11.14
CA LEU A 86 3.88 -3.94 -12.37
C LEU A 86 4.56 -2.94 -13.31
N CYS A 87 5.09 -1.83 -12.80
CA CYS A 87 5.86 -0.87 -13.59
C CYS A 87 7.13 -1.49 -14.16
N ASP A 88 7.82 -2.34 -13.39
CA ASP A 88 9.01 -3.08 -13.85
C ASP A 88 8.67 -4.05 -15.00
N GLN A 89 7.46 -4.61 -15.03
CA GLN A 89 6.98 -5.48 -16.11
C GLN A 89 6.57 -4.72 -17.37
N ILE A 90 5.91 -3.56 -17.21
CA ILE A 90 5.36 -2.77 -18.32
C ILE A 90 6.44 -1.94 -19.01
N SER A 91 7.48 -1.50 -18.31
CA SER A 91 8.54 -0.67 -18.90
C SER A 91 9.92 -1.00 -18.35
N PRO A 92 10.62 -2.03 -18.88
CA PRO A 92 11.95 -2.43 -18.41
C PRO A 92 13.03 -1.36 -18.62
N HIS A 93 12.75 -0.29 -19.38
CA HIS A 93 13.70 0.78 -19.71
C HIS A 93 13.61 2.04 -18.84
N ASN A 94 12.63 2.18 -17.94
CA ASN A 94 12.42 3.43 -17.17
C ASN A 94 12.83 3.33 -15.68
N THR A 95 13.64 2.33 -15.32
CA THR A 95 14.11 2.06 -13.94
C THR A 95 15.21 3.03 -13.46
N LYS A 96 15.06 4.33 -13.72
CA LYS A 96 15.80 5.41 -13.01
C LYS A 96 14.94 6.65 -12.84
N SER A 97 13.74 6.52 -12.29
CA SER A 97 13.00 7.69 -11.79
C SER A 97 13.28 7.87 -10.29
N SER A 98 14.15 8.84 -10.01
CA SER A 98 14.40 9.59 -8.79
C SER A 98 13.33 9.56 -7.68
N ILE A 99 13.38 8.57 -6.77
CA ILE A 99 12.64 8.64 -5.48
C ILE A 99 13.58 8.62 -4.26
N ASP A 100 14.89 8.85 -4.46
CA ASP A 100 15.87 9.01 -3.37
C ASP A 100 16.18 10.49 -3.05
N THR A 101 15.25 11.42 -3.30
CA THR A 101 15.42 12.82 -2.92
C THR A 101 14.21 13.36 -2.16
N ALA A 102 14.07 12.94 -0.89
CA ALA A 102 13.46 13.73 0.16
C ALA A 102 13.79 13.09 1.52
N VAL A 103 14.99 13.39 2.03
CA VAL A 103 15.33 13.35 3.46
C VAL A 103 15.11 14.76 4.02
#